data_AF-X0V309-F1
#
_entry.id   AF-X0V309-F1
#
_cell.length_a   1.000
_cell.length_b   1.000
_cell.length_c   1.000
_cell.angle_alpha   90.00
_cell.angle_beta   90.00
_cell.angle_gamma   90.00
#
_symmetry.space_group_name_H-M   'P 1'
#
loop_
_entity.id
_entity.type
_entity.pdbx_description
1 polymer ?
#
loop_
_entity_poly.entity_id
_entity_poly.type
_entity_poly.pdbx_seq_one_letter_code
_entity_poly.pdbx_strand_id
1 'polypeptide(L)'
;RPEFALLACGGSKWLNGPQGTGFLYLSPEVFKSLKKTHTGWLGAPWKDYINFDILPEPFTDVRRFELGTRNLIGIAGLSESIRILLEYGPEKIEEKIRKLNNILLDGLKRKKIEIITPEERIAGIVTGRPKNVSAESVFNKMKEKNIIISLRNNALRFSPHFYNTTEEIVKVLEII
;
A
#
# COMPACT_ATOMS: atom_id res chain seq x y z
N ARG A 1 7.35 -4.74 21.25
CA ARG A 1 6.26 -5.57 20.70
C ARG A 1 5.26 -4.64 20.04
N PRO A 2 4.63 -4.98 18.89
CA PRO A 2 3.66 -4.09 18.26
C PRO A 2 2.47 -3.85 19.20
N GLU A 3 1.98 -2.61 19.27
CA GLU A 3 0.79 -2.24 20.07
C GLU A 3 -0.54 -2.65 19.41
N PHE A 4 -0.47 -3.25 18.21
CA PHE A 4 -1.66 -3.58 17.42
C PHE A 4 -2.14 -5.01 17.73
N ALA A 5 -3.46 -5.16 17.91
CA ALA A 5 -4.09 -6.47 18.14
C ALA A 5 -4.21 -7.29 16.83
N LEU A 6 -4.40 -6.60 15.70
CA LEU A 6 -4.50 -7.15 14.34
C LEU A 6 -3.98 -6.11 13.35
N LEU A 7 -3.25 -6.54 12.32
CA LEU A 7 -2.84 -5.68 11.19
C LEU A 7 -2.95 -6.47 9.89
N ALA A 8 -3.55 -5.86 8.86
CA ALA A 8 -3.60 -6.40 7.51
C ALA A 8 -3.02 -5.38 6.53
N CYS A 9 -2.16 -5.84 5.62
CA CYS A 9 -1.51 -4.99 4.63
C CYS A 9 -1.44 -5.71 3.27
N GLY A 10 -1.81 -5.01 2.20
CA GLY A 10 -1.63 -5.50 0.84
C GLY A 10 -0.25 -5.14 0.29
N GLY A 11 0.39 -6.06 -0.43
CA GLY A 11 1.74 -5.91 -0.97
C GLY A 11 1.85 -4.91 -2.13
N SER A 12 0.78 -4.68 -2.88
CA SER A 12 0.86 -3.98 -4.18
C SER A 12 0.82 -2.45 -4.16
N LYS A 13 0.79 -1.84 -2.97
CA LYS A 13 0.77 -0.37 -2.82
C LYS A 13 2.16 0.12 -2.42
N TRP A 14 2.28 0.70 -1.24
CA TRP A 14 3.53 1.25 -0.71
C TRP A 14 4.64 0.22 -0.54
N LEU A 15 4.29 -1.07 -0.50
CA LEU A 15 5.25 -2.17 -0.44
C LEU A 15 5.78 -2.58 -1.83
N ASN A 16 5.32 -1.97 -2.93
CA ASN A 16 5.77 -2.21 -4.30
C ASN A 16 5.82 -3.69 -4.75
N GLY A 17 5.07 -4.56 -4.07
CA GLY A 17 5.01 -5.99 -4.36
C GLY A 17 3.97 -6.35 -5.43
N PRO A 18 3.92 -7.61 -5.86
CA PRO A 18 2.91 -8.07 -6.81
C PRO A 18 1.48 -8.02 -6.25
N GLN A 19 0.48 -7.85 -7.12
CA GLN A 19 -0.92 -7.98 -6.72
C GLN A 19 -1.25 -9.40 -6.20
N GLY A 20 -2.23 -9.50 -5.31
CA GLY A 20 -2.61 -10.77 -4.68
C GLY A 20 -1.63 -11.24 -3.58
N THR A 21 -0.81 -10.34 -3.06
CA THR A 21 0.13 -10.59 -1.97
C THR A 21 -0.14 -9.64 -0.81
N GLY A 22 0.30 -10.00 0.40
CA GLY A 22 0.11 -9.19 1.60
C GLY A 22 0.51 -9.90 2.87
N PHE A 23 0.27 -9.24 3.99
CA PHE A 23 0.57 -9.75 5.33
C PHE A 23 -0.66 -9.61 6.22
N LEU A 24 -0.83 -10.60 7.09
CA LEU A 24 -1.72 -10.55 8.24
C LEU A 24 -0.86 -10.79 9.48
N TYR A 25 -0.91 -9.85 10.41
CA TYR A 25 -0.41 -10.03 11.76
C TYR A 25 -1.59 -10.13 12.72
N LEU A 26 -1.51 -11.13 13.61
CA LEU A 26 -2.44 -11.33 14.71
C LEU A 26 -1.63 -11.39 16.00
N SER A 27 -2.02 -10.59 16.99
CA SER A 27 -1.52 -10.80 18.36
C SER A 27 -1.91 -12.21 18.86
N PRO A 28 -1.11 -12.82 19.75
CA PRO A 28 -1.45 -14.12 20.34
C PRO A 28 -2.84 -14.15 20.99
N GLU A 29 -3.25 -13.06 21.62
CA GLU A 29 -4.54 -12.90 22.29
C GLU A 29 -5.69 -12.91 21.29
N VAL A 30 -5.59 -12.16 20.20
CA VAL A 30 -6.59 -12.17 19.13
C VAL A 30 -6.62 -13.52 18.44
N PHE A 31 -5.47 -14.11 18.13
CA PHE A 31 -5.42 -15.43 17.51
C PHE A 31 -6.20 -16.49 18.31
N LYS A 32 -6.05 -16.48 19.65
CA LYS A 32 -6.77 -17.39 20.56
C LYS A 32 -8.29 -17.15 20.60
N SER A 33 -8.75 -15.91 20.42
CA SER A 33 -10.17 -15.58 20.44
C SER A 33 -10.89 -15.84 19.11
N LEU A 34 -10.14 -15.92 18.00
CA LEU A 34 -10.71 -16.22 16.69
C LEU A 34 -11.23 -17.66 16.63
N LYS A 35 -12.54 -17.79 16.39
CA LYS A 35 -13.18 -19.06 16.04
C LYS A 35 -12.67 -19.54 14.67
N LYS A 36 -12.54 -20.86 14.50
CA LYS A 36 -12.27 -21.47 13.20
C LYS A 36 -13.42 -21.09 12.25
N THR A 37 -13.12 -20.40 11.16
CA THR A 37 -14.14 -20.04 10.15
C THR A 37 -13.96 -20.87 8.88
N HIS A 38 -12.74 -20.91 8.33
CA HIS A 38 -12.43 -21.67 7.12
C HIS A 38 -10.99 -22.19 7.19
N THR A 39 -10.78 -23.45 6.82
CA THR A 39 -9.46 -24.06 6.69
C THR A 39 -9.42 -24.83 5.38
N GLY A 40 -8.35 -24.67 4.62
CA GLY A 40 -8.11 -25.48 3.44
C GLY A 40 -6.82 -26.28 3.56
N TRP A 41 -6.42 -26.94 2.47
CA TRP A 41 -5.42 -28.02 2.53
C TRP A 41 -4.01 -27.57 2.98
N LEU A 42 -3.64 -26.30 2.85
CA LEU A 42 -2.37 -25.79 3.40
C LEU A 42 -2.47 -25.33 4.87
N GLY A 43 -3.67 -25.31 5.43
CA GLY A 43 -3.95 -24.89 6.80
C GLY A 43 -3.95 -26.03 7.82
N ALA A 44 -3.64 -27.25 7.39
CA ALA A 44 -3.57 -28.43 8.25
C ALA A 44 -2.40 -29.34 7.84
N PRO A 45 -1.84 -30.15 8.76
CA PRO A 45 -0.73 -31.06 8.49
C PRO A 45 -1.22 -32.38 7.87
N TRP A 46 -1.48 -32.38 6.56
CA TRP A 46 -1.82 -33.59 5.82
C TRP A 46 -0.66 -34.57 5.80
N LYS A 47 -0.94 -35.86 6.03
CA LYS A 47 0.06 -36.95 5.96
C LYS A 47 0.35 -37.37 4.53
N ASP A 48 -0.70 -37.43 3.72
CA ASP A 48 -0.67 -37.74 2.30
C ASP A 48 -1.86 -37.04 1.61
N TYR A 49 -1.92 -37.17 0.28
CA TYR A 49 -2.99 -36.62 -0.56
C TYR A 49 -3.77 -37.72 -1.29
N ILE A 50 -3.75 -38.93 -0.74
CA ILE A 50 -4.37 -40.13 -1.34
C ILE A 50 -5.75 -40.37 -0.72
N ASN A 51 -5.91 -40.14 0.60
CA ASN A 51 -7.18 -40.30 1.29
C ASN A 51 -7.60 -39.02 2.04
N PHE A 52 -8.81 -38.54 1.77
CA PHE A 52 -9.41 -37.37 2.39
C PHE A 52 -10.55 -37.69 3.39
N ASP A 53 -10.82 -38.96 3.67
CA ASP A 53 -11.85 -39.40 4.62
C ASP A 53 -11.51 -39.02 6.07
N ILE A 54 -10.22 -38.85 6.38
CA ILE A 54 -9.74 -38.41 7.68
C ILE A 54 -9.10 -37.03 7.52
N LEU A 55 -9.81 -36.00 7.98
CA LEU A 55 -9.32 -34.62 7.95
C LEU A 55 -8.43 -34.36 9.17
N PRO A 56 -7.17 -33.90 9.00
CA PRO A 56 -6.34 -33.49 10.13
C PRO A 56 -6.91 -32.23 10.79
N GLU A 57 -6.64 -32.07 12.09
CA GLU A 57 -6.92 -30.82 12.78
C GLU A 57 -6.08 -29.67 12.19
N PRO A 58 -6.64 -28.46 12.02
CA PRO A 58 -5.89 -27.29 11.55
C PRO A 58 -4.69 -26.97 12.43
N PHE A 59 -3.70 -26.28 11.86
CA PHE A 59 -2.56 -25.78 12.64
C PHE A 59 -3.01 -24.92 13.84
N THR A 60 -2.24 -24.98 14.92
CA THR A 60 -2.47 -24.20 16.15
C THR A 60 -1.86 -22.79 16.08
N ASP A 61 -1.36 -22.39 14.91
CA ASP A 61 -0.82 -21.06 14.62
C ASP A 61 -1.48 -20.45 13.38
N VAL A 62 -0.96 -19.30 12.93
CA VAL A 62 -1.50 -18.53 11.80
C VAL A 62 -1.53 -19.29 10.47
N ARG A 63 -0.77 -20.39 10.32
CA ARG A 63 -0.82 -21.22 9.10
C ARG A 63 -2.21 -21.77 8.83
N ARG A 64 -3.09 -21.89 9.84
CA ARG A 64 -4.49 -22.34 9.66
C ARG A 64 -5.30 -21.46 8.70
N PHE A 65 -4.85 -20.23 8.44
CA PHE A 65 -5.48 -19.30 7.51
C PHE A 65 -4.96 -19.44 6.06
N GLU A 66 -4.04 -20.36 5.79
CA GLU A 66 -3.55 -20.69 4.45
C GLU A 66 -4.54 -21.64 3.76
N LEU A 67 -5.50 -21.07 3.02
CA LEU A 67 -6.64 -21.83 2.48
C LEU A 67 -6.30 -22.72 1.28
N GLY A 68 -5.25 -22.42 0.52
CA GLY A 68 -5.05 -23.04 -0.77
C GLY A 68 -3.66 -22.81 -1.33
N THR A 69 -3.43 -23.30 -2.56
CA THR A 69 -2.16 -23.13 -3.27
C THR A 69 -1.73 -21.66 -3.25
N ARG A 70 -0.52 -21.41 -2.75
CA ARG A 70 0.01 -20.06 -2.57
C ARG A 70 0.34 -19.44 -3.92
N ASN A 71 0.19 -18.12 -4.01
CA ASN A 71 0.76 -17.32 -5.10
C ASN A 71 2.30 -17.22 -4.92
N LEU A 72 3.02 -18.32 -5.22
CA LEU A 72 4.46 -18.41 -4.97
C LEU A 72 5.26 -17.35 -5.74
N ILE A 73 4.89 -17.07 -6.99
CA ILE A 73 5.53 -16.02 -7.82
C ILE A 73 5.31 -14.65 -7.19
N GLY A 74 4.07 -14.36 -6.76
CA GLY A 74 3.75 -13.13 -6.05
C GLY A 74 4.53 -12.99 -4.74
N ILE A 75 4.59 -14.05 -3.93
CA ILE A 75 5.32 -14.07 -2.66
C ILE A 75 6.82 -13.83 -2.89
N ALA A 76 7.42 -14.44 -3.91
CA ALA A 76 8.83 -14.21 -4.26
C ALA A 76 9.07 -12.73 -4.61
N GLY A 77 8.22 -12.14 -5.44
CA GLY A 77 8.31 -10.71 -5.78
C GLY A 77 8.08 -9.79 -4.57
N LEU A 78 7.14 -10.12 -3.68
CA LEU A 78 6.93 -9.35 -2.45
C LEU A 78 8.13 -9.45 -1.52
N SER A 79 8.72 -10.64 -1.37
CA SER A 79 9.93 -10.86 -0.57
C SER A 79 11.08 -9.97 -1.03
N GLU A 80 11.31 -9.91 -2.34
CA GLU A 80 12.36 -9.06 -2.91
C GLU A 80 12.07 -7.57 -2.74
N SER A 81 10.81 -7.16 -2.94
CA SER A 81 10.43 -5.76 -2.71
C SER A 81 10.64 -5.34 -1.25
N ILE A 82 10.28 -6.20 -0.28
CA ILE A 82 10.54 -5.96 1.14
C ILE A 82 12.05 -5.86 1.42
N ARG A 83 12.86 -6.72 0.80
CA ARG A 83 14.33 -6.65 0.91
C ARG A 83 14.85 -5.28 0.47
N ILE A 84 14.41 -4.77 -0.69
CA ILE A 84 14.80 -3.45 -1.21
C ILE A 84 14.38 -2.33 -0.26
N LEU A 85 13.14 -2.37 0.26
CA LEU A 85 12.62 -1.35 1.18
C LEU A 85 13.42 -1.33 2.50
N LEU A 86 13.77 -2.50 3.03
CA LEU A 86 14.58 -2.64 4.25
C LEU A 86 16.04 -2.21 4.01
N GLU A 87 16.60 -2.48 2.84
CA GLU A 87 17.95 -2.05 2.45
C GLU A 87 18.05 -0.52 2.35
N TYR A 88 17.03 0.14 1.76
CA TYR A 88 16.96 1.60 1.75
C TYR A 88 16.74 2.17 3.16
N GLY A 89 15.90 1.52 3.95
CA GLY A 89 15.56 1.88 5.32
C GLY A 89 14.22 2.63 5.42
N PRO A 90 13.27 2.16 6.24
CA PRO A 90 11.92 2.76 6.33
C PRO A 90 11.94 4.22 6.81
N GLU A 91 12.86 4.59 7.70
CA GLU A 91 13.01 5.97 8.19
C GLU A 91 13.46 6.92 7.07
N LYS A 92 14.36 6.47 6.20
CA LYS A 92 14.82 7.25 5.04
C LYS A 92 13.71 7.38 4.00
N ILE A 93 12.93 6.31 3.79
CA ILE A 93 11.74 6.34 2.92
C ILE A 93 10.75 7.38 3.42
N GLU A 94 10.44 7.36 4.71
CA GLU A 94 9.54 8.31 5.35
C GLU A 94 10.04 9.75 5.21
N GLU A 95 11.31 10.01 5.54
CA GLU A 95 11.90 11.33 5.41
C GLU A 95 11.80 11.87 3.98
N LYS A 96 12.12 11.02 2.99
CA LYS A 96 12.06 11.40 1.58
C LYS A 96 10.64 11.70 1.13
N ILE A 97 9.68 10.84 1.45
CA ILE A 97 8.26 11.05 1.11
C ILE A 97 7.75 12.34 1.76
N ARG A 98 8.08 12.58 3.03
CA ARG A 98 7.72 13.80 3.76
C ARG A 98 8.30 15.04 3.08
N LYS A 99 9.57 15.02 2.69
CA LYS A 99 10.21 16.12 1.95
C LYS A 99 9.49 16.43 0.63
N LEU A 100 9.22 15.40 -0.18
CA LEU A 100 8.53 15.56 -1.46
C LEU A 100 7.11 16.11 -1.28
N ASN A 101 6.39 15.62 -0.28
CA ASN A 101 5.04 16.09 0.03
C ASN A 101 5.01 17.54 0.50
N ASN A 102 5.98 17.97 1.31
CA ASN A 102 6.06 19.37 1.74
C ASN A 102 6.27 20.30 0.54
N ILE A 103 7.19 19.96 -0.37
CA ILE A 103 7.44 20.73 -1.60
C ILE A 103 6.18 20.79 -2.46
N LEU A 104 5.51 19.65 -2.64
CA LEU A 104 4.28 19.56 -3.41
C LEU A 104 3.17 20.40 -2.78
N LEU A 105 2.93 20.25 -1.47
CA LEU A 105 1.90 20.98 -0.73
C LEU A 105 2.09 22.49 -0.85
N ASP A 106 3.31 22.98 -0.60
CA ASP A 106 3.62 24.40 -0.68
C ASP A 106 3.45 24.93 -2.11
N GLY A 107 3.85 24.14 -3.11
CA GLY A 107 3.65 24.46 -4.52
C GLY A 107 2.18 24.56 -4.90
N LEU A 108 1.37 23.58 -4.50
CA LEU A 108 -0.08 23.56 -4.75
C LEU A 108 -0.77 24.77 -4.10
N LYS A 109 -0.41 25.12 -2.87
CA LYS A 109 -0.91 26.31 -2.18
C LYS A 109 -0.58 27.60 -2.95
N ARG A 110 0.67 27.76 -3.42
CA ARG A 110 1.07 28.92 -4.26
C ARG A 110 0.28 29.01 -5.57
N LYS A 111 -0.11 27.86 -6.13
CA LYS A 111 -0.97 27.77 -7.32
C LYS A 111 -2.47 27.93 -7.03
N LYS A 112 -2.84 28.31 -5.80
CA LYS A 112 -4.24 28.51 -5.35
C LYS A 112 -5.11 27.24 -5.50
N ILE A 113 -4.48 26.06 -5.42
CA ILE A 113 -5.19 24.79 -5.31
C ILE A 113 -5.76 24.67 -3.89
N GLU A 114 -7.03 24.33 -3.78
CA GLU A 114 -7.68 23.99 -2.52
C GLU A 114 -7.14 22.65 -2.03
N ILE A 115 -6.45 22.61 -0.88
CA ILE A 115 -5.95 21.36 -0.32
C ILE A 115 -7.08 20.66 0.43
N ILE A 116 -7.34 19.41 0.09
CA ILE A 116 -8.36 18.55 0.75
C ILE A 116 -7.71 17.68 1.82
N THR A 117 -6.47 17.24 1.60
CA THR A 117 -5.73 16.47 2.61
C THR A 117 -5.54 17.31 3.87
N PRO A 118 -5.91 16.81 5.07
CA PRO A 118 -5.63 17.51 6.33
C PRO A 118 -4.13 17.69 6.56
N GLU A 119 -3.70 18.90 6.88
CA GLU A 119 -2.28 19.25 6.99
C GLU A 119 -1.59 18.55 8.17
N GLU A 120 -2.32 18.25 9.26
CA GLU A 120 -1.75 17.54 10.40
C GLU A 120 -1.58 16.04 10.18
N ARG A 121 -2.06 15.49 9.05
CA ARG A 121 -2.12 14.02 8.80
C ARG A 121 -1.68 13.61 7.40
N ILE A 122 -0.59 14.18 6.90
CA ILE A 122 -0.07 13.83 5.56
C ILE A 122 0.74 12.53 5.63
N ALA A 123 0.08 11.41 5.34
CA ALA A 123 0.66 10.07 5.33
C ALA A 123 1.22 9.63 3.96
N GLY A 124 1.79 10.55 3.18
CA GLY A 124 2.35 10.23 1.86
C GLY A 124 1.50 10.66 0.65
N ILE A 125 0.29 11.18 0.87
CA ILE A 125 -0.68 11.46 -0.20
C ILE A 125 -1.21 12.89 -0.05
N VAL A 126 -1.12 13.67 -1.12
CA VAL A 126 -1.68 15.03 -1.19
C VAL A 126 -2.82 15.04 -2.19
N THR A 127 -3.99 15.50 -1.77
CA THR A 127 -5.17 15.67 -2.63
C THR A 127 -5.54 17.13 -2.66
N GLY A 128 -5.69 17.70 -3.86
CA GLY A 128 -6.05 19.09 -4.07
C GLY A 128 -7.07 19.29 -5.20
N ARG A 129 -7.88 20.33 -5.09
CA ARG A 129 -8.89 20.71 -6.08
C ARG A 129 -8.55 22.08 -6.68
N PRO A 130 -8.39 22.18 -8.00
CA PRO A 130 -8.29 23.47 -8.67
C PRO A 130 -9.61 24.24 -8.55
N LYS A 131 -9.55 25.55 -8.22
CA LYS A 131 -10.74 26.40 -8.06
C LYS A 131 -11.22 27.02 -9.38
N ASN A 132 -10.29 27.30 -10.29
CA ASN A 132 -10.56 28.11 -11.50
C ASN A 132 -10.64 27.29 -12.79
N VAL A 133 -10.27 26.00 -12.74
CA VAL A 133 -10.26 25.08 -13.87
C VAL A 133 -10.80 23.73 -13.41
N SER A 134 -11.34 22.93 -14.33
CA SER A 134 -11.80 21.58 -13.96
C SER A 134 -10.61 20.69 -13.61
N ALA A 135 -10.75 19.87 -12.57
CA ALA A 135 -9.70 18.90 -12.19
C ALA A 135 -9.45 17.90 -13.32
N GLU A 136 -10.49 17.54 -14.07
CA GLU A 136 -10.39 16.66 -15.25
C GLU A 136 -9.50 17.26 -16.35
N SER A 137 -9.61 18.57 -16.64
CA SER A 137 -8.76 19.22 -17.62
C SER A 137 -7.28 19.17 -17.22
N VAL A 138 -6.97 19.46 -15.95
CA VAL A 138 -5.61 19.36 -15.43
C VAL A 138 -5.11 17.92 -15.46
N PHE A 139 -5.95 16.96 -15.07
CA PHE A 139 -5.64 15.53 -15.13
C PHE A 139 -5.29 15.07 -16.55
N ASN A 140 -6.06 15.49 -17.56
CA ASN A 140 -5.78 15.14 -18.96
C ASN A 140 -4.47 15.77 -19.46
N LYS A 141 -4.17 17.03 -19.10
CA LYS A 141 -2.87 17.67 -19.40
C LYS A 141 -1.69 16.94 -18.77
N MET A 142 -1.84 16.45 -17.54
CA MET A 142 -0.81 15.63 -16.87
C MET A 142 -0.60 14.31 -17.62
N LYS A 143 -1.70 13.64 -18.00
CA LYS A 143 -1.66 12.38 -18.74
C LYS A 143 -0.97 12.53 -20.10
N GLU A 144 -1.25 13.60 -20.84
CA GLU A 144 -0.57 13.92 -22.11
C GLU A 144 0.96 14.09 -21.95
N LYS A 145 1.39 14.53 -20.77
CA LYS A 145 2.81 14.68 -20.41
C LYS A 145 3.39 13.44 -19.71
N ASN A 146 2.71 12.31 -19.76
CA ASN A 146 3.09 11.04 -19.11
C ASN A 146 3.28 11.15 -17.59
N ILE A 147 2.54 12.05 -16.93
CA ILE A 147 2.52 12.19 -15.48
C ILE A 147 1.28 11.47 -14.94
N ILE A 148 1.50 10.41 -14.18
CA ILE A 148 0.43 9.54 -13.68
C ILE A 148 0.02 9.96 -12.27
N ILE A 149 -1.21 10.43 -12.15
CA ILE A 149 -1.87 10.78 -10.89
C ILE A 149 -3.25 10.13 -10.83
N SER A 150 -4.00 10.32 -9.76
CA SER A 150 -5.40 9.86 -9.67
C SER A 150 -6.36 11.05 -9.67
N LEU A 151 -7.41 11.02 -10.51
CA LEU A 151 -8.57 11.90 -10.39
C LEU A 151 -9.65 11.21 -9.54
N ARG A 152 -10.09 11.83 -8.43
CA ARG A 152 -11.11 11.29 -7.52
C ARG A 152 -11.99 12.41 -7.00
N ASN A 153 -13.31 12.28 -7.11
CA ASN A 153 -14.28 13.26 -6.61
C ASN A 153 -13.95 14.72 -7.03
N ASN A 154 -13.69 14.91 -8.33
CA ASN A 154 -13.25 16.17 -8.93
C ASN A 154 -12.03 16.80 -8.21
N ALA A 155 -11.09 15.98 -7.76
CA ALA A 155 -9.84 16.39 -7.13
C ALA A 155 -8.66 15.54 -7.62
N LEU A 156 -7.49 16.17 -7.67
CA LEU A 156 -6.23 15.58 -8.10
C LEU A 156 -5.53 14.99 -6.88
N ARG A 157 -5.18 13.70 -6.94
CA ARG A 157 -4.48 13.00 -5.86
C ARG A 157 -3.10 12.57 -6.34
N PHE A 158 -2.11 13.02 -5.59
CA PHE A 158 -0.69 12.79 -5.79
C PHE A 158 -0.16 11.90 -4.66
N SER A 159 0.69 10.94 -4.99
CA SER A 159 1.24 9.98 -4.04
C SER A 159 2.69 9.64 -4.41
N PRO A 160 3.64 10.58 -4.24
CA PRO A 160 5.03 10.32 -4.53
C PRO A 160 5.60 9.29 -3.54
N HIS A 161 6.54 8.46 -4.01
CA HIS A 161 7.26 7.45 -3.22
C HIS A 161 8.77 7.77 -3.15
N PHE A 162 9.57 6.95 -2.48
CA PHE A 162 11.01 7.16 -2.29
C PHE A 162 11.81 7.15 -3.60
N TYR A 163 11.28 6.55 -4.67
CA TYR A 163 11.93 6.58 -5.98
C TYR A 163 11.64 7.88 -6.76
N ASN A 164 10.67 8.68 -6.34
CA ASN A 164 10.40 9.96 -6.97
C ASN A 164 11.44 11.03 -6.61
N THR A 165 11.52 12.05 -7.46
CA THR A 165 12.52 13.13 -7.37
C THR A 165 11.87 14.49 -7.13
N THR A 166 12.66 15.47 -6.69
CA THR A 166 12.14 16.84 -6.49
C THR A 166 11.82 17.49 -7.83
N GLU A 167 12.60 17.17 -8.85
CA GLU A 167 12.45 17.62 -10.23
C GLU A 167 11.13 17.14 -10.84
N GLU A 168 10.70 15.91 -10.55
CA GLU A 168 9.38 15.41 -10.91
C GLU A 168 8.26 16.21 -10.23
N ILE A 169 8.40 16.55 -8.94
CA ILE A 169 7.43 17.39 -8.23
C ILE A 169 7.36 18.79 -8.86
N VAL A 170 8.49 19.38 -9.24
CA VAL A 170 8.52 20.69 -9.92
C VAL A 170 7.79 20.62 -11.27
N LYS A 171 8.04 19.58 -12.09
CA LYS A 171 7.33 19.38 -13.36
C LYS A 171 5.82 19.27 -13.18
N VAL A 172 5.36 18.61 -12.12
CA VAL A 172 3.93 18.58 -11.76
C VAL A 172 3.43 20.01 -11.52
N LEU A 173 4.11 20.79 -10.69
CA LEU A 173 3.69 22.14 -10.33
C LEU A 173 3.72 23.15 -11.49
N GLU A 174 4.51 22.90 -12.53
CA GLU A 174 4.53 23.71 -13.76
C GLU A 174 3.27 23.55 -14.61
N ILE A 175 2.61 22.39 -14.55
CA ILE A 175 1.41 22.07 -15.34
C ILE A 175 0.14 22.59 -14.66
N ILE A 176 0.18 22.69 -13.34
CA ILE A 176 -0.90 23.22 -12.48
C ILE A 176 -0.97 24.74 -12.62
#